data_AF-K1RZT0-F1
#
_entry.id   AF-K1RZT0-F1
#
_cell.length_a   1.000
_cell.length_b   1.000
_cell.length_c   1.000
_cell.angle_alpha   90.00
_cell.angle_beta   90.00
_cell.angle_gamma   90.00
#
_symmetry.space_group_name_H-M   'P 1'
#
loop_
_entity.id
_entity.type
_entity.pdbx_description
1 polymer ?
#
loop_
_entity_poly.entity_id
_entity_poly.type
_entity_poly.pdbx_seq_one_letter_code
_entity_poly.pdbx_strand_id
1 'polypeptide(L)' 'MQAGEKKFKYEQKVKLVNPKLYGRGYAIGDMGHTDYVLVADDIVAVEEK' A
#
# COMPACT_ATOMS: atom_id res chain seq x y z
N MET A 1 -1.95 -13.30 10.28
CA MET A 1 -0.50 -13.27 10.04
C MET A 1 -0.13 -11.81 9.85
N GLN A 2 0.92 -11.33 10.52
CA GLN A 2 1.42 -9.97 10.38
C GLN A 2 2.64 -10.04 9.47
N ALA A 3 2.72 -9.18 8.44
CA ALA A 3 3.94 -9.08 7.64
C ALA A 3 5.08 -8.62 8.57
N GLY A 4 6.15 -9.39 8.65
CA GLY A 4 7.34 -9.01 9.41
C GLY A 4 8.03 -7.76 8.82
N GLU A 5 9.00 -7.19 9.55
CA GLU A 5 9.81 -6.09 9.02
C GLU A 5 10.60 -6.54 7.79
N LYS A 6 10.57 -5.73 6.71
CA LYS A 6 11.33 -5.98 5.48
C LYS A 6 12.24 -4.81 5.16
N LYS A 7 13.49 -5.11 4.82
CA LYS A 7 14.49 -4.12 4.41
C LYS A 7 14.65 -4.16 2.90
N PHE A 8 14.30 -3.07 2.25
CA PHE A 8 14.47 -2.87 0.81
C PHE A 8 15.58 -1.84 0.55
N LYS A 9 16.27 -1.95 -0.57
CA LYS A 9 17.15 -0.88 -1.05
C LYS A 9 16.31 0.29 -1.56
N TYR A 10 16.91 1.48 -1.57
CA TYR A 10 16.30 2.65 -2.20
C TYR A 10 15.96 2.32 -3.67
N GLU A 11 14.74 2.64 -4.08
CA GLU A 11 14.18 2.36 -5.43
C GLU A 11 14.16 0.88 -5.85
N GLN A 12 14.26 -0.06 -4.90
CA GLN A 12 14.09 -1.47 -5.21
C GLN A 12 12.67 -1.76 -5.71
N LYS A 13 12.57 -2.43 -6.86
CA LYS A 13 11.29 -2.90 -7.38
C LYS A 13 10.67 -3.91 -6.43
N VAL A 14 9.42 -3.68 -6.05
CA VAL A 14 8.64 -4.56 -5.17
C VAL A 14 7.28 -4.88 -5.78
N LYS A 15 6.69 -5.98 -5.33
CA LYS A 15 5.34 -6.42 -5.67
C LYS A 15 4.54 -6.60 -4.39
N LEU A 16 3.28 -6.16 -4.42
CA LEU A 16 2.35 -6.34 -3.32
C LEU A 16 1.65 -7.71 -3.42
N VAL A 17 1.44 -8.36 -2.28
CA VAL A 17 0.67 -9.59 -2.15
C VAL A 17 -0.75 -9.24 -1.72
N ASN A 18 -1.74 -9.69 -2.49
CA ASN A 18 -3.17 -9.42 -2.28
C ASN A 18 -3.51 -7.92 -2.04
N PRO A 19 -3.16 -7.01 -2.97
CA PRO A 19 -3.48 -5.60 -2.81
C PRO A 19 -5.00 -5.36 -2.83
N LYS A 20 -5.47 -4.53 -1.91
CA LYS A 20 -6.84 -4.03 -1.80
C LYS A 20 -6.81 -2.51 -1.73
N LEU A 21 -7.50 -1.88 -2.65
CA LEU A 21 -7.67 -0.43 -2.69
C LEU A 21 -9.06 -0.08 -2.16
N TYR A 22 -9.13 0.83 -1.20
CA TYR A 22 -10.40 1.40 -0.77
C TYR A 22 -10.32 2.92 -0.68
N GLY A 23 -11.41 3.57 -1.09
CA GLY A 23 -11.62 4.99 -0.93
C GLY A 23 -12.30 5.27 0.41
N ARG A 24 -11.79 6.21 1.18
CA ARG A 24 -12.47 6.80 2.33
C ARG A 24 -12.84 8.23 2.01
N GLY A 25 -14.12 8.47 1.77
CA GLY A 25 -14.67 9.81 1.68
C GLY A 25 -14.90 10.38 3.08
N TYR A 26 -14.43 11.58 3.35
CA TYR A 26 -14.74 12.30 4.57
C TYR A 26 -14.87 13.80 4.28
N ALA A 27 -15.70 14.49 5.05
CA ALA A 27 -15.89 15.93 4.91
C ALA A 27 -15.18 16.67 6.03
N ILE A 28 -14.47 17.74 5.70
CA ILE A 28 -14.00 18.73 6.66
C ILE A 28 -14.71 20.06 6.32
N GLY A 29 -15.66 20.46 7.17
CA GLY A 29 -16.54 21.59 6.86
C GLY A 29 -17.35 21.34 5.59
N ASP A 30 -17.30 22.28 4.65
CA ASP A 30 -17.99 22.19 3.34
C ASP A 30 -17.15 21.51 2.25
N MET A 31 -15.91 21.09 2.55
CA MET A 31 -15.01 20.44 1.59
C MET A 31 -15.02 18.91 1.75
N GLY A 32 -15.29 18.23 0.63
CA GLY A 32 -15.20 16.77 0.53
C GLY A 32 -13.77 16.32 0.19
N HIS A 33 -13.23 15.42 1.00
CA HIS A 33 -11.94 14.77 0.80
C HIS A 33 -12.16 13.28 0.51
N THR A 34 -11.23 12.68 -0.23
CA THR A 34 -11.23 11.23 -0.48
C THR A 34 -9.82 10.71 -0.35
N ASP A 35 -9.60 9.88 0.66
CA ASP A 35 -8.35 9.16 0.84
C ASP A 35 -8.39 7.85 0.05
N TYR A 36 -7.39 7.63 -0.78
CA TYR A 36 -7.15 6.33 -1.41
C TYR A 36 -6.15 5.56 -0.57
N VAL A 37 -6.60 4.47 0.05
CA VAL A 37 -5.76 3.66 0.93
C VAL A 37 -5.54 2.31 0.27
N LEU A 38 -4.27 2.02 -0.02
CA LEU A 38 -3.82 0.75 -0.56
C LEU A 38 -3.29 -0.11 0.58
N VAL A 39 -3.92 -1.25 0.81
CA VAL A 39 -3.50 -2.25 1.81
C VAL A 39 -3.08 -3.52 1.08
N ALA A 40 -2.08 -4.21 1.59
CA ALA A 40 -1.60 -5.48 1.08
C ALA A 40 -1.30 -6.42 2.25
N ASP A 41 -1.38 -7.72 2.02
CA ASP A 41 -1.04 -8.72 3.03
C ASP A 41 0.48 -8.82 3.24
N ASP A 42 1.26 -8.58 2.18
CA ASP A 42 2.72 -8.60 2.20
C ASP A 42 3.35 -7.80 1.04
N ILE A 43 4.65 -7.51 1.11
CA ILE A 43 5.45 -6.84 0.07
C ILE A 43 6.69 -7.69 -0.25
N VAL A 44 6.91 -8.06 -1.49
CA VAL A 44 8.05 -8.91 -1.92
C VAL A 44 8.93 -8.19 -2.94
N ALA A 45 10.24 -8.42 -2.90
CA ALA A 45 11.14 -7.91 -3.92
C ALA A 45 10.86 -8.56 -5.28
N VAL A 46 10.95 -7.79 -6.36
CA VAL A 46 10.91 -8.34 -7.72
C VAL A 46 12.34 -8.73 -8.09
N GLU A 47 12.59 -10.04 -8.20
CA GLU A 47 13.80 -10.52 -8.86
C GLU A 47 13.62 -10.37 -10.37
N GLU A 48 14.44 -9.52 -10.99
CA GLU A 48 14.55 -9.47 -12.45
C GLU A 48 15.31 -10.72 -12.89
N LYS A 49 14.64 -11.55 -13.71
CA LYS A 49 15.16 -12.82 -14.23
C LYS A 49 15.90 -12.64 -15.53
#